data_AF-A0A7V1LZ43-F1
#
_entry.id   AF-A0A7V1LZ43-F1
#
_cell.length_a   1.000
_cell.length_b   1.000
_cell.length_c   1.000
_cell.angle_alpha   90.00
_cell.angle_beta   90.00
_cell.angle_gamma   90.00
#
_symmetry.space_group_name_H-M   'P 1'
#
loop_
_entity.id
_entity.type
_entity.pdbx_description
1 polymer ?
#
loop_
_entity_poly.entity_id
_entity_poly.type
_entity_poly.pdbx_seq_one_letter_code
_entity_poly.pdbx_strand_id
1 'polypeptide(L)'
;MKRHILFLQIAIKREALLPALALALGVGLLLNLINQHHVLLKLQLNHIDWLKFILTFLVPFFVSLYSATSARMKFRPGDISLVETVVTCAHCGREHQLHKNQLIPCCPHCREKTVWKIKEFF
;
A
#
# COMPACT_ATOMS: atom_id res chain seq x y z
N MET A 1 -19.05 -1.14 -2.55
CA MET A 1 -18.71 -2.24 -1.62
C MET A 1 -17.47 -3.04 -2.04
N LYS A 2 -17.40 -3.61 -3.25
CA LYS A 2 -16.28 -4.49 -3.68
C LYS A 2 -14.87 -3.86 -3.65
N ARG A 3 -14.72 -2.57 -3.98
CA ARG A 3 -13.41 -1.88 -4.00
C ARG A 3 -12.73 -1.75 -2.63
N HIS A 4 -13.51 -1.58 -1.55
CA HIS A 4 -12.95 -1.47 -0.19
C HIS A 4 -12.45 -2.80 0.33
N ILE A 5 -13.13 -3.90 -0.03
CA ILE A 5 -12.69 -5.26 0.30
C ILE A 5 -11.35 -5.55 -0.40
N LEU A 6 -11.21 -5.18 -1.68
CA LEU A 6 -9.94 -5.28 -2.39
C LEU A 6 -8.84 -4.48 -1.70
N PHE A 7 -9.13 -3.22 -1.36
CA PHE A 7 -8.18 -2.36 -0.66
C PHE A 7 -7.68 -3.05 0.60
N LEU A 8 -8.59 -3.61 1.40
CA LEU A 8 -8.25 -4.32 2.63
C LEU A 8 -7.46 -5.60 2.36
N GLN A 9 -7.84 -6.38 1.35
CA GLN A 9 -7.13 -7.60 0.95
C GLN A 9 -5.68 -7.31 0.55
N ILE A 10 -5.44 -6.25 -0.23
CA ILE A 10 -4.10 -5.80 -0.64
C ILE A 10 -3.36 -5.20 0.57
N ALA A 11 -4.02 -4.39 1.39
CA ALA A 11 -3.40 -3.75 2.55
C ALA A 11 -2.93 -4.79 3.59
N ILE A 12 -3.63 -5.91 3.75
CA ILE A 12 -3.25 -6.97 4.71
C ILE A 12 -2.14 -7.89 4.14
N LYS A 13 -1.75 -7.73 2.87
CA LYS A 13 -0.65 -8.51 2.29
C LYS A 13 0.70 -8.12 2.90
N ARG A 14 1.57 -9.10 3.10
CA ARG A 14 2.92 -8.92 3.68
C ARG A 14 3.75 -7.94 2.84
N GLU A 15 3.53 -7.97 1.54
CA GLU A 15 4.14 -7.12 0.52
C GLU A 15 3.81 -5.64 0.70
N ALA A 16 2.70 -5.31 1.38
CA ALA A 16 2.31 -3.95 1.75
C ALA A 16 2.61 -3.64 3.23
N LEU A 17 2.35 -4.60 4.13
CA LEU A 17 2.52 -4.44 5.58
C LEU A 17 3.98 -4.32 6.01
N LEU A 18 4.88 -5.18 5.52
CA LEU A 18 6.28 -5.20 5.99
C LEU A 18 7.02 -3.89 5.65
N PRO A 19 6.92 -3.36 4.42
CA PRO A 19 7.53 -2.06 4.11
C PRO A 19 6.89 -0.91 4.92
N ALA A 20 5.57 -0.93 5.11
CA ALA A 20 4.87 0.08 5.90
C ALA A 20 5.31 0.08 7.37
N LEU A 21 5.47 -1.11 7.96
CA LEU A 21 5.93 -1.28 9.33
C LEU A 21 7.39 -0.84 9.51
N ALA A 22 8.28 -1.24 8.60
CA ALA A 22 9.69 -0.84 8.64
C ALA A 22 9.84 0.69 8.54
N LEU A 23 9.10 1.32 7.63
CA LEU A 23 9.08 2.77 7.49
C LEU A 23 8.52 3.45 8.74
N ALA A 24 7.44 2.90 9.32
CA ALA A 24 6.84 3.44 10.54
C ALA A 24 7.79 3.40 11.73
N LEU A 25 8.56 2.32 11.90
CA LEU A 25 9.54 2.21 12.97
C LEU A 25 10.69 3.20 12.79
N GLY A 26 11.26 3.30 11.58
CA GLY A 26 12.37 4.21 11.30
C GLY A 26 11.96 5.68 11.40
N VAL A 27 10.92 6.08 10.67
CA VAL A 27 10.41 7.46 10.66
C VAL A 27 9.82 7.82 12.02
N GLY A 28 9.08 6.91 12.64
CA GLY A 28 8.46 7.15 13.95
C GLY A 28 9.49 7.35 15.05
N LEU A 29 10.60 6.59 15.05
CA LEU A 29 11.70 6.82 15.99
C LEU A 29 12.32 8.20 15.83
N LEU A 30 12.58 8.63 14.58
CA LEU A 30 13.10 9.96 14.28
C LEU A 30 12.14 11.07 14.72
N LEU A 31 10.85 10.94 14.41
CA LEU A 31 9.82 11.91 14.80
C LEU A 31 9.68 12.00 16.31
N ASN A 32 9.71 10.86 17.00
CA ASN A 32 9.61 10.83 18.46
C ASN A 32 10.84 11.47 19.12
N LEU A 33 12.04 11.26 18.56
CA LEU A 33 13.25 11.95 19.00
C LEU A 33 13.11 13.47 18.82
N ILE A 34 12.67 13.96 17.66
CA ILE A 34 12.48 15.39 17.43
C ILE A 34 11.44 15.98 18.41
N ASN A 35 10.31 15.30 18.57
CA ASN A 35 9.15 15.79 19.31
C ASN A 35 9.30 15.75 20.84
N GLN A 36 10.00 14.73 21.38
CA GLN A 36 10.08 14.48 22.82
C GLN A 36 11.50 14.14 23.32
N HIS A 37 12.55 14.58 22.61
CA HIS A 37 13.96 14.29 22.96
C HIS A 37 14.29 14.49 24.44
N HIS A 38 13.78 15.57 25.06
CA HIS A 38 14.08 15.90 26.46
C HIS A 38 13.57 14.85 27.45
N VAL A 39 12.42 14.21 27.17
CA VAL A 39 11.84 13.14 28.01
C VAL A 39 12.56 11.82 27.75
N LEU A 40 12.81 11.51 26.48
CA LEU A 40 13.44 10.26 26.04
C LEU A 40 14.90 10.16 26.51
N LEU A 41 15.69 11.23 26.35
CA LEU A 41 17.10 11.25 26.74
C LEU A 41 17.28 11.24 28.26
N LYS A 42 16.33 11.80 29.01
CA LYS A 42 16.33 11.78 30.48
C LYS A 42 15.65 10.52 31.07
N LEU A 43 15.19 9.58 30.22
CA LEU A 43 14.43 8.39 30.61
C LEU A 43 13.22 8.69 31.54
N GLN A 44 12.59 9.86 31.38
CA GLN A 44 11.47 10.28 32.23
C GLN A 44 10.14 9.71 31.72
N LEU A 45 9.98 8.40 31.79
CA LEU A 45 8.80 7.69 31.25
C LEU A 45 7.45 8.23 31.76
N ASN A 46 7.42 8.78 32.98
CA ASN A 46 6.22 9.37 33.57
C ASN A 46 5.75 10.68 32.90
N HIS A 47 6.60 11.32 32.09
CA HIS A 47 6.29 12.56 31.39
C HIS A 47 6.09 12.35 29.88
N ILE A 48 6.06 11.10 29.41
CA ILE A 48 5.81 10.80 28.00
C ILE A 48 4.35 11.13 27.69
N ASP A 49 4.17 11.95 26.66
CA ASP A 49 2.87 12.16 26.04
C ASP A 49 2.58 10.93 25.15
N TRP A 50 1.91 9.93 25.75
CA TRP A 50 1.59 8.65 25.13
C TRP A 50 0.78 8.79 23.85
N LEU A 51 -0.10 9.79 23.77
CA LEU A 51 -0.87 10.05 22.58
C LEU A 51 0.07 10.47 21.44
N LYS A 52 0.91 11.47 21.67
CA LYS A 52 1.93 11.89 20.68
C LYS A 52 2.87 10.75 20.31
N PHE A 53 3.34 9.97 21.28
CA PHE A 53 4.22 8.82 21.06
C PHE A 53 3.56 7.81 20.12
N ILE A 54 2.32 7.40 20.39
CA ILE A 54 1.62 6.43 19.53
C ILE A 54 1.41 7.01 18.13
N LEU A 55 0.96 8.26 18.01
CA LEU A 55 0.74 8.90 16.71
C LEU A 55 2.01 9.00 15.87
N THR A 56 3.19 9.19 16.47
CA THR A 56 4.45 9.25 15.72
C THR A 56 4.79 7.97 14.97
N PHE A 57 4.28 6.81 15.40
CA PHE A 57 4.42 5.55 14.66
C PHE A 57 3.19 5.25 13.80
N LEU A 58 2.00 5.55 14.31
CA LEU A 58 0.73 5.22 13.68
C LEU A 58 0.52 5.98 12.36
N VAL A 59 0.86 7.28 12.34
CA VAL A 59 0.64 8.13 11.16
C VAL A 59 1.54 7.70 9.98
N PRO A 60 2.87 7.54 10.14
CA PRO A 60 3.73 7.07 9.05
C PRO A 60 3.36 5.66 8.57
N PHE A 61 2.91 4.78 9.48
CA PHE A 61 2.41 3.45 9.12
C PHE A 61 1.22 3.53 8.17
N PHE A 62 0.16 4.25 8.54
CA PHE A 62 -1.05 4.32 7.72
C PHE A 62 -0.82 5.03 6.39
N VAL A 63 -0.05 6.11 6.38
CA VAL A 63 0.27 6.83 5.14
C VAL A 63 1.06 5.94 4.19
N SER A 64 2.05 5.19 4.69
CA SER A 64 2.84 4.25 3.88
C SER A 64 1.97 3.10 3.36
N LEU A 65 1.16 2.50 4.23
CA LEU A 65 0.26 1.40 3.85
C LEU A 65 -0.76 1.84 2.80
N TYR A 66 -1.34 3.03 2.96
CA TYR A 66 -2.29 3.60 2.01
C TYR A 66 -1.66 3.86 0.66
N SER A 67 -0.47 4.47 0.64
CA SER A 67 0.28 4.74 -0.59
C SER A 67 0.64 3.45 -1.33
N ALA A 68 1.19 2.47 -0.59
CA ALA A 68 1.56 1.15 -1.11
C ALA A 68 0.36 0.41 -1.73
N THR A 69 -0.77 0.41 -1.03
CA THR A 69 -2.01 -0.24 -1.47
C THR A 69 -2.59 0.47 -2.70
N SER A 70 -2.62 1.80 -2.68
CA SER A 70 -3.13 2.63 -3.79
C SER A 70 -2.33 2.47 -5.07
N ALA A 71 -1.00 2.33 -4.96
CA ALA A 71 -0.13 2.04 -6.10
C ALA A 71 -0.42 0.64 -6.68
N ARG A 72 -0.58 -0.38 -5.81
CA ARG A 72 -0.85 -1.77 -6.21
C ARG A 72 -2.23 -1.99 -6.82
N MET A 73 -3.19 -1.09 -6.59
CA MET A 73 -4.47 -1.08 -7.30
C MET A 73 -4.37 -0.54 -8.74
N LYS A 74 -3.24 0.07 -9.13
CA LYS A 74 -2.99 0.50 -10.50
C LYS A 74 -2.27 -0.62 -11.23
N PHE A 75 -3.02 -1.44 -11.97
CA PHE A 75 -2.49 -2.56 -12.73
C PHE A 75 -1.71 -2.06 -13.95
N ARG A 76 -0.38 -1.90 -13.81
CA ARG A 76 0.50 -1.49 -14.92
C ARG A 76 1.12 -2.72 -15.58
N PRO A 77 1.30 -2.71 -16.91
CA PRO A 77 2.05 -3.77 -17.57
C PRO A 77 3.47 -3.89 -16.98
N GLY A 78 3.91 -5.12 -16.74
CA GLY A 78 5.22 -5.41 -16.12
C GLY A 78 5.21 -5.52 -14.60
N ASP A 79 4.17 -5.05 -13.92
CA ASP A 79 4.01 -5.27 -12.47
C ASP A 79 3.48 -6.70 -12.20
N ILE A 80 3.69 -7.19 -10.98
CA ILE A 80 3.14 -8.48 -10.52
C ILE A 80 1.76 -8.26 -9.91
N SER A 81 0.75 -9.02 -10.36
CA SER A 81 -0.58 -8.99 -9.75
C SER A 81 -0.57 -9.66 -8.37
N LEU A 82 -1.08 -8.99 -7.34
CA LEU A 82 -1.12 -9.52 -5.97
C LEU A 82 -2.45 -10.22 -5.63
N VAL A 83 -3.43 -10.13 -6.53
CA VAL A 83 -4.81 -10.59 -6.36
C VAL A 83 -5.31 -11.19 -7.66
N GLU A 84 -6.36 -12.02 -7.56
CA GLU A 84 -7.07 -12.53 -8.72
C GLU A 84 -8.16 -11.53 -9.13
N THR A 85 -8.12 -11.07 -10.38
CA THR A 85 -9.06 -10.05 -10.84
C THR A 85 -9.19 -10.05 -12.36
N VAL A 86 -10.34 -9.61 -12.85
CA VAL A 86 -10.56 -9.30 -14.25
C VAL A 86 -10.30 -7.82 -14.47
N VAL A 87 -9.35 -7.53 -15.35
CA VAL A 87 -9.06 -6.18 -15.83
C VAL A 87 -9.59 -5.99 -17.24
N THR A 88 -10.03 -4.78 -17.54
CA THR A 88 -10.51 -4.35 -18.85
C THR A 88 -9.61 -3.24 -19.38
N CYS A 89 -9.20 -3.33 -20.63
CA CYS A 89 -8.41 -2.29 -21.27
C CYS A 89 -9.29 -1.06 -21.52
N ALA A 90 -8.89 0.10 -21.00
CA ALA A 90 -9.65 1.34 -21.13
C ALA A 90 -9.78 1.83 -22.58
N HIS A 91 -8.90 1.38 -23.48
CA HIS A 91 -8.85 1.85 -24.87
C HIS A 91 -9.65 0.95 -25.84
N CYS A 92 -9.63 -0.36 -25.66
CA CYS A 92 -10.31 -1.30 -26.58
C CYS A 92 -11.40 -2.15 -25.93
N GLY A 93 -11.60 -2.03 -24.61
CA GLY A 93 -12.63 -2.79 -23.89
C GLY A 93 -12.34 -4.27 -23.70
N ARG A 94 -11.19 -4.80 -24.17
CA ARG A 94 -10.84 -6.21 -23.97
C ARG A 94 -10.59 -6.53 -22.50
N GLU A 95 -11.10 -7.67 -22.08
CA GLU A 95 -10.92 -8.21 -20.73
C GLU A 95 -9.75 -9.19 -20.68
N HIS A 96 -9.10 -9.22 -19.52
CA HIS A 96 -8.04 -10.17 -19.23
C HIS A 96 -8.13 -10.58 -17.77
N GLN A 97 -8.02 -11.88 -17.54
CA GLN A 97 -8.01 -12.44 -16.19
C GLN A 97 -6.56 -12.45 -15.69
N LEU A 98 -6.33 -11.77 -14.58
CA LEU A 98 -5.06 -11.76 -13.87
C LEU A 98 -5.14 -12.74 -12.72
N HIS A 99 -4.18 -13.65 -12.67
CA HIS A 99 -3.95 -14.53 -11.53
C HIS A 99 -2.97 -13.90 -10.55
N LYS A 100 -3.04 -14.35 -9.29
CA LYS A 100 -2.08 -13.95 -8.27
C LYS A 100 -0.66 -14.37 -8.68
N ASN A 101 0.31 -13.50 -8.42
CA ASN A 101 1.73 -13.65 -8.77
C ASN A 101 2.01 -13.74 -10.28
N GLN A 102 1.06 -13.33 -11.12
CA GLN A 102 1.26 -13.25 -12.56
C GLN A 102 1.81 -11.87 -12.95
N LEU A 103 2.73 -11.85 -13.91
CA LEU A 103 3.14 -10.63 -14.62
C LEU A 103 1.95 -10.05 -15.38
N ILE A 104 1.61 -8.80 -15.10
CA ILE A 104 0.51 -8.09 -15.76
C ILE A 104 0.93 -7.85 -17.22
N PRO A 105 0.25 -8.47 -18.21
CA PRO A 105 0.66 -8.34 -19.59
C PRO A 105 0.17 -7.02 -20.20
N CYS A 106 0.76 -6.66 -21.34
CA CYS A 106 0.17 -5.66 -22.21
C CYS A 106 -1.12 -6.19 -22.84
N CYS A 107 -2.05 -5.30 -23.15
CA CYS A 107 -3.22 -5.63 -23.94
C CYS A 107 -2.77 -6.15 -25.33
N PRO A 108 -3.29 -7.29 -25.81
CA PRO A 108 -2.95 -7.83 -27.13
C PRO A 108 -3.27 -6.86 -28.29
N HIS A 109 -4.19 -5.91 -28.08
CA HIS A 109 -4.52 -4.88 -29.08
C HIS A 109 -3.62 -3.66 -28.95
N CYS A 110 -3.64 -3.03 -27.77
CA CYS A 110 -3.12 -1.70 -27.56
C CYS A 110 -1.61 -1.71 -27.26
N ARG A 111 -1.04 -2.88 -26.96
CA ARG A 111 0.38 -3.09 -26.67
C ARG A 111 0.88 -2.10 -25.62
N GLU A 112 1.81 -1.21 -25.97
CA GLU A 112 2.39 -0.22 -25.06
C GLU A 112 1.38 0.84 -24.58
N LYS A 113 0.29 1.07 -25.33
CA LYS A 113 -0.79 2.02 -24.95
C LYS A 113 -1.79 1.41 -23.95
N THR A 114 -1.41 0.34 -23.25
CA THR A 114 -2.31 -0.39 -22.36
C THR A 114 -2.57 0.40 -21.09
N VAL A 115 -3.86 0.58 -20.78
CA VAL A 115 -4.33 1.11 -19.50
C VAL A 115 -5.37 0.15 -18.98
N TRP A 116 -5.02 -0.64 -17.97
CA TRP A 116 -5.94 -1.57 -17.32
C TRP A 116 -6.82 -0.83 -16.32
N LYS A 117 -8.13 -1.07 -16.43
CA LYS A 117 -9.14 -0.72 -15.43
C LYS A 117 -9.67 -2.00 -14.81
N ILE A 118 -10.04 -1.94 -13.55
CA ILE A 118 -10.55 -3.12 -12.88
C ILE A 118 -12.04 -3.27 -13.18
N LYS A 119 -12.48 -4.48 -13.53
CA LYS A 119 -13.90 -4.80 -13.78
C LYS A 119 -14.49 -5.63 -12.66
N GLU A 120 -13.93 -6.81 -12.41
CA GLU A 120 -14.43 -7.78 -11.45
C GLU A 120 -13.32 -8.49 -10.68
N PHE A 121 -13.69 -9.11 -9.55
CA PHE A 121 -12.78 -9.78 -8.63
C PHE A 121 -13.37 -11.14 -8.26
N PHE A 122 -12.49 -12.09 -7.96
CA PHE A 122 -12.84 -13.43 -7.46
C PHE A 122 -12.16 -13.67 -6.11
#